data_AF-A0A366WL51-F1
#
_entry.id   AF-A0A366WL51-F1
#
_cell.length_a   1.000
_cell.length_b   1.000
_cell.length_c   1.000
_cell.angle_alpha   90.00
_cell.angle_beta   90.00
_cell.angle_gamma   90.00
#
_symmetry.space_group_name_H-M   'P 1'
#
loop_
_entity.id
_entity.type
_entity.pdbx_description
1 polymer ?
#
loop_
_entity_poly.entity_id
_entity_poly.type
_entity_poly.pdbx_seq_one_letter_code
_entity_poly.pdbx_strand_id
1 'polypeptide(L)'
;MGSSAKSSAVPDPTASWPSLFMPGALAKDVSIVDCTLSDGTETSCYEITVAGTPADHEVGPFCPRTTTATEEEVGIWLDGENLYDVTGEFILDLPSIYNDDEWMLHDGHGHVHVTDTREAFEAAARPDVAEEYENYCVEGRMEWLEDGEPVTTTVQIPVSPVRQDDATPARAPLGVSFNGVRIDAAAPVDAILGAHTIAAFDDCGGHVNPFEGYHMHAATGCGEVGEAPDGETAPFAVAMDGYLIHGVLDSEDIGKVGDLDACNGHTTGEYGYHYHARSPELNGVLTCYMGATVKGGPGGPPGRGGPGGPPPGGEGPPPHDHN
;
A
#
# COMPACT_ATOMS: atom_id res chain seq x y z
N MET A 1 -31.80 -25.91 -5.92
CA MET A 1 -31.08 -26.13 -7.20
C MET A 1 -30.90 -24.77 -7.85
N GLY A 2 -29.65 -24.36 -8.04
CA GLY A 2 -29.29 -23.03 -8.55
C GLY A 2 -28.01 -22.53 -7.90
N SER A 3 -26.92 -23.30 -8.01
CA SER A 3 -25.57 -22.81 -7.72
C SER A 3 -25.13 -22.03 -8.96
N SER A 4 -25.02 -20.70 -8.83
CA SER A 4 -24.37 -19.88 -9.85
C SER A 4 -22.88 -20.15 -9.75
N ALA A 5 -22.35 -20.90 -10.71
CA ALA A 5 -20.92 -21.02 -10.92
C ALA A 5 -20.38 -19.63 -11.30
N LYS A 6 -19.50 -19.08 -10.46
CA LYS A 6 -18.61 -17.99 -10.88
C LYS A 6 -17.79 -18.51 -12.05
N SER A 7 -17.90 -17.87 -13.20
CA SER A 7 -17.13 -18.21 -14.40
C SER A 7 -15.69 -17.77 -14.19
N SER A 8 -14.82 -18.67 -13.72
CA SER A 8 -13.37 -18.50 -13.78
C SER A 8 -12.91 -18.73 -15.22
N ALA A 9 -12.66 -17.63 -15.94
CA ALA A 9 -11.94 -17.70 -17.20
C ALA A 9 -10.45 -17.67 -16.87
N VAL A 10 -9.72 -18.71 -17.25
CA VAL A 10 -8.25 -18.72 -17.27
C VAL A 10 -7.79 -17.55 -18.16
N PRO A 11 -6.86 -16.69 -17.72
CA PRO A 11 -6.37 -15.58 -18.53
C PRO A 11 -5.79 -16.07 -19.87
N ASP A 12 -6.05 -15.33 -20.95
CA ASP A 12 -5.44 -15.59 -22.25
C ASP A 12 -3.92 -15.30 -22.16
N PRO A 13 -3.03 -16.29 -22.40
CA PRO A 13 -1.59 -16.11 -22.32
C PRO A 13 -1.02 -15.15 -23.38
N THR A 14 -1.85 -14.62 -24.29
CA THR A 14 -1.48 -13.58 -25.26
C THR A 14 -1.98 -12.18 -24.86
N ALA A 15 -2.77 -12.06 -23.79
CA ALA A 15 -3.26 -10.78 -23.33
C ALA A 15 -2.17 -10.03 -22.56
N SER A 16 -1.90 -8.79 -22.97
CA SER A 16 -1.03 -7.89 -22.21
C SER A 16 -1.62 -7.63 -20.83
N TRP A 17 -0.80 -7.53 -19.79
CA TRP A 17 -1.24 -7.33 -18.40
C TRP A 17 -2.28 -6.21 -18.17
N PRO A 18 -2.43 -5.14 -18.98
CA PRO A 18 -3.53 -4.19 -18.78
C PRO A 18 -4.93 -4.81 -18.89
N SER A 19 -5.09 -6.00 -19.49
CA SER A 19 -6.37 -6.70 -19.50
C SER A 19 -6.75 -7.30 -18.14
N LEU A 20 -5.82 -7.30 -17.17
CA LEU A 20 -6.06 -7.79 -15.82
C LEU A 20 -6.84 -6.77 -14.97
N PHE A 21 -6.90 -5.50 -15.38
CA PHE A 21 -7.69 -4.49 -14.66
C PHE A 21 -9.16 -4.89 -14.58
N MET A 22 -9.70 -4.87 -13.37
CA MET A 22 -11.10 -5.19 -13.10
C MET A 22 -12.02 -4.10 -13.65
N PRO A 23 -13.28 -4.44 -13.99
CA PRO A 23 -14.28 -3.43 -14.32
C PRO A 23 -14.42 -2.40 -13.18
N GLY A 24 -14.23 -1.12 -13.48
CA GLY A 24 -14.27 -0.04 -12.49
C GLY A 24 -12.92 0.35 -11.90
N ALA A 25 -11.85 -0.43 -12.13
CA ALA A 25 -10.52 -0.14 -11.59
C ALA A 25 -9.84 1.08 -12.25
N LEU A 26 -10.27 1.44 -13.46
CA LEU A 26 -9.68 2.52 -14.25
C LEU A 26 -10.65 3.70 -14.39
N ALA A 27 -10.15 4.91 -14.12
CA ALA A 27 -10.90 6.14 -14.35
C ALA A 27 -10.91 6.55 -15.84
N LYS A 28 -9.94 6.05 -16.62
CA LYS A 28 -9.77 6.31 -18.05
C LYS A 28 -9.22 5.08 -18.75
N ASP A 29 -9.50 4.94 -20.04
CA ASP A 29 -8.87 3.90 -20.88
C ASP A 29 -7.35 4.06 -20.86
N VAL A 30 -6.64 2.92 -20.80
CA VAL A 30 -5.18 2.89 -20.89
C VAL A 30 -4.73 3.38 -22.26
N SER A 31 -3.75 4.29 -22.28
CA SER A 31 -3.14 4.77 -23.52
C SER A 31 -1.66 4.40 -23.58
N ILE A 32 -1.06 4.49 -24.78
CA ILE A 32 0.37 4.23 -24.99
C ILE A 32 1.03 5.56 -25.39
N VAL A 33 2.12 5.90 -24.69
CA VAL A 33 2.91 7.12 -24.89
C VAL A 33 4.39 6.77 -25.06
N ASP A 34 5.15 7.65 -25.73
CA ASP A 34 6.60 7.54 -25.77
C ASP A 34 7.20 7.95 -24.42
N CYS A 35 8.21 7.22 -23.95
CA CYS A 35 8.86 7.46 -22.67
C CYS A 35 10.36 7.11 -22.73
N THR A 36 11.11 7.63 -21.76
CA THR A 36 12.52 7.25 -21.55
C THR A 36 12.66 6.62 -20.17
N LEU A 37 13.33 5.47 -20.07
CA LEU A 37 13.56 4.78 -18.81
C LEU A 37 14.79 5.32 -18.08
N SER A 38 14.94 4.92 -16.81
CA SER A 38 16.01 5.37 -15.91
C SER A 38 17.42 5.05 -16.43
N ASP A 39 17.56 4.01 -17.24
CA ASP A 39 18.81 3.62 -17.91
C ASP A 39 19.07 4.34 -19.24
N GLY A 40 18.14 5.20 -19.68
CA GLY A 40 18.21 5.94 -20.93
C GLY A 40 17.56 5.24 -22.13
N THR A 41 16.96 4.06 -21.95
CA THR A 41 16.22 3.38 -23.01
C THR A 41 15.00 4.20 -23.43
N GLU A 42 14.90 4.52 -24.73
CA GLU A 42 13.69 5.10 -25.33
C GLU A 42 12.74 3.96 -25.72
N THR A 43 11.49 4.02 -25.25
CA THR A 43 10.50 2.95 -25.43
C THR A 43 9.07 3.52 -25.39
N SER A 44 8.08 2.64 -25.42
CA SER A 44 6.68 2.98 -25.15
C SER A 44 6.28 2.58 -23.73
N CYS A 45 5.47 3.42 -23.10
CA CYS A 45 4.88 3.20 -21.78
C CYS A 45 3.36 3.21 -21.88
N TYR A 46 2.70 2.44 -21.02
CA TYR A 46 1.30 2.62 -20.71
C TYR A 46 1.13 3.85 -19.82
N GLU A 47 0.22 4.74 -20.18
CA GLU A 47 -0.32 5.77 -19.29
C GLU A 47 -1.64 5.27 -18.74
N ILE A 48 -1.69 5.11 -17.42
CA ILE A 48 -2.78 4.48 -16.69
C ILE A 48 -3.32 5.48 -15.68
N THR A 49 -4.64 5.60 -15.59
CA THR A 49 -5.28 6.36 -14.50
C THR A 49 -6.20 5.43 -13.72
N VAL A 50 -5.76 5.02 -12.53
CA VAL A 50 -6.56 4.18 -11.63
C VAL A 50 -7.62 5.00 -10.90
N ALA A 51 -8.73 4.34 -10.55
CA ALA A 51 -9.92 4.98 -10.00
C ALA A 51 -9.72 5.56 -8.59
N GLY A 52 -8.80 5.01 -7.78
CA GLY A 52 -8.58 5.45 -6.41
C GLY A 52 -9.58 4.87 -5.39
N THR A 53 -10.41 3.93 -5.83
CA THR A 53 -11.29 3.09 -5.00
C THR A 53 -11.18 1.65 -5.51
N PRO A 54 -11.05 0.66 -4.62
CA PRO A 54 -10.98 -0.74 -5.04
C PRO A 54 -12.29 -1.19 -5.68
N ALA A 55 -12.18 -1.93 -6.80
CA ALA A 55 -13.34 -2.39 -7.57
C ALA A 55 -13.98 -3.69 -7.03
N ASP A 56 -13.34 -4.37 -6.07
CA ASP A 56 -13.69 -5.71 -5.62
C ASP A 56 -14.10 -5.83 -4.15
N HIS A 57 -13.95 -4.76 -3.37
CA HIS A 57 -14.37 -4.71 -1.97
C HIS A 57 -14.81 -3.30 -1.57
N GLU A 58 -15.54 -3.22 -0.44
CA GLU A 58 -15.85 -1.95 0.21
C GLU A 58 -14.67 -1.53 1.08
N VAL A 59 -14.39 -0.23 1.14
CA VAL A 59 -13.29 0.33 1.94
C VAL A 59 -13.62 0.23 3.44
N GLY A 60 -12.70 -0.33 4.24
CA GLY A 60 -12.92 -0.62 5.65
C GLY A 60 -13.52 -2.02 5.90
N PRO A 61 -13.77 -2.41 7.16
CA PRO A 61 -13.65 -1.64 8.41
C PRO A 61 -12.20 -1.31 8.81
N PHE A 62 -12.04 -0.41 9.79
CA PHE A 62 -10.75 0.06 10.30
C PHE A 62 -10.70 -0.05 11.83
N CYS A 63 -10.98 1.04 12.54
CA CYS A 63 -10.84 1.12 13.98
C CYS A 63 -12.03 0.48 14.73
N PRO A 64 -11.78 -0.23 15.84
CA PRO A 64 -12.82 -0.69 16.74
C PRO A 64 -13.53 0.49 17.39
N ARG A 65 -14.83 0.37 17.62
CA ARG A 65 -15.58 1.37 18.41
C ARG A 65 -15.57 1.10 19.91
N THR A 66 -15.35 -0.15 20.29
CA THR A 66 -15.34 -0.57 21.70
C THR A 66 -14.21 -1.56 21.97
N THR A 67 -13.84 -1.67 23.24
CA THR A 67 -12.84 -2.66 23.71
C THR A 67 -13.38 -4.10 23.73
N THR A 68 -14.52 -4.35 23.08
CA THR A 68 -15.11 -5.68 22.90
C THR A 68 -15.27 -6.06 21.43
N ALA A 69 -14.85 -5.18 20.51
CA ALA A 69 -14.93 -5.42 19.09
C ALA A 69 -14.10 -6.65 18.70
N THR A 70 -14.65 -7.46 17.80
CA THR A 70 -14.04 -8.70 17.30
C THR A 70 -13.40 -8.48 15.94
N GLU A 71 -12.61 -9.46 15.46
CA GLU A 71 -11.97 -9.45 14.13
C GLU A 71 -12.97 -9.19 12.98
N GLU A 72 -14.24 -9.60 13.13
CA GLU A 72 -15.28 -9.37 12.11
C GLU A 72 -15.72 -7.90 11.98
N GLU A 73 -15.33 -7.03 12.91
CA GLU A 73 -15.80 -5.64 13.02
C GLU A 73 -14.71 -4.59 12.79
N VAL A 74 -13.46 -5.04 12.60
CA VAL A 74 -12.26 -4.20 12.62
C VAL A 74 -11.38 -4.55 11.44
N GLY A 75 -10.42 -3.67 11.13
CA GLY A 75 -9.35 -3.98 10.19
C GLY A 75 -8.09 -4.44 10.93
N ILE A 76 -6.94 -4.22 10.29
CA ILE A 76 -5.64 -4.72 10.72
C ILE A 76 -4.64 -3.60 11.03
N TRP A 77 -3.64 -3.93 11.83
CA TRP A 77 -2.47 -3.10 12.08
C TRP A 77 -1.19 -3.91 11.85
N LEU A 78 -0.24 -3.30 11.15
CA LEU A 78 1.06 -3.88 10.83
C LEU A 78 2.15 -2.93 11.34
N ASP A 79 3.05 -3.44 12.18
CA ASP A 79 4.05 -2.63 12.89
C ASP A 79 5.48 -2.82 12.38
N GLY A 80 5.65 -3.54 11.28
CA GLY A 80 6.96 -3.87 10.72
C GLY A 80 7.55 -5.19 11.24
N GLU A 81 6.96 -5.78 12.28
CA GLU A 81 7.35 -7.07 12.84
C GLU A 81 6.17 -8.06 12.94
N ASN A 82 4.98 -7.57 13.25
CA ASN A 82 3.78 -8.34 13.49
C ASN A 82 2.58 -7.78 12.71
N LEU A 83 1.58 -8.65 12.53
CA LEU A 83 0.27 -8.32 12.00
C LEU A 83 -0.79 -8.61 13.08
N TYR A 84 -1.67 -7.65 13.31
CA TYR A 84 -2.73 -7.74 14.32
C TYR A 84 -4.07 -7.39 13.70
N ASP A 85 -5.13 -8.10 14.10
CA ASP A 85 -6.48 -7.55 14.02
C ASP A 85 -6.63 -6.46 15.09
N VAL A 86 -7.14 -5.28 14.72
CA VAL A 86 -7.31 -4.14 15.64
C VAL A 86 -8.54 -4.35 16.53
N THR A 87 -8.61 -5.50 17.19
CA THR A 87 -9.72 -5.87 18.07
C THR A 87 -9.73 -5.03 19.34
N GLY A 88 -10.83 -5.12 20.09
CA GLY A 88 -10.88 -4.53 21.42
C GLY A 88 -9.81 -5.08 22.38
N GLU A 89 -9.45 -6.37 22.24
CA GLU A 89 -8.36 -6.99 23.01
C GLU A 89 -7.01 -6.41 22.63
N PHE A 90 -6.73 -6.24 21.32
CA PHE A 90 -5.53 -5.56 20.84
C PHE A 90 -5.39 -4.16 21.45
N ILE A 91 -6.46 -3.35 21.45
CA ILE A 91 -6.45 -2.01 22.05
C ILE A 91 -6.09 -2.03 23.55
N LEU A 92 -6.58 -3.02 24.29
CA LEU A 92 -6.28 -3.17 25.73
C LEU A 92 -4.85 -3.65 25.99
N ASP A 93 -4.28 -4.39 25.04
CA ASP A 93 -2.95 -4.99 25.15
C ASP A 93 -1.82 -4.08 24.64
N LEU A 94 -2.12 -2.94 24.00
CA LEU A 94 -1.14 -1.97 23.50
C LEU A 94 -0.02 -1.63 24.50
N PRO A 95 -0.30 -1.35 25.80
CA PRO A 95 0.76 -1.11 26.78
C PRO A 95 1.72 -2.29 26.95
N SER A 96 1.23 -3.51 26.84
CA SER A 96 2.04 -4.73 26.96
C SER A 96 2.79 -5.04 25.66
N ILE A 97 2.14 -4.83 24.50
CA ILE A 97 2.74 -5.04 23.17
C ILE A 97 3.94 -4.11 22.99
N TYR A 98 3.77 -2.82 23.30
CA TYR A 98 4.81 -1.81 23.11
C TYR A 98 5.62 -1.50 24.38
N ASN A 99 5.33 -2.19 25.49
CA ASN A 99 6.00 -2.02 26.78
C ASN A 99 6.05 -0.54 27.23
N ASP A 100 4.89 0.11 27.18
CA ASP A 100 4.71 1.53 27.51
C ASP A 100 3.30 1.78 28.05
N ASP A 101 3.20 2.10 29.35
CA ASP A 101 1.93 2.31 30.05
C ASP A 101 1.21 3.61 29.64
N GLU A 102 1.84 4.47 28.84
CA GLU A 102 1.21 5.70 28.31
C GLU A 102 0.22 5.41 27.16
N TRP A 103 0.22 4.18 26.60
CA TRP A 103 -0.79 3.76 25.63
C TRP A 103 -2.18 3.67 26.26
N MET A 104 -3.11 4.51 25.81
CA MET A 104 -4.48 4.61 26.32
C MET A 104 -5.45 5.04 25.21
N LEU A 105 -5.63 4.20 24.18
CA LEU A 105 -6.57 4.46 23.07
C LEU A 105 -8.05 4.33 23.45
N HIS A 106 -8.38 4.29 24.74
CA HIS A 106 -9.74 4.09 25.22
C HIS A 106 -10.04 4.92 26.47
N ASP A 107 -11.31 5.14 26.74
CA ASP A 107 -11.79 6.02 27.81
C ASP A 107 -11.86 5.35 29.20
N GLY A 108 -11.36 4.12 29.33
CA GLY A 108 -11.49 3.26 30.52
C GLY A 108 -12.90 2.72 30.80
N HIS A 109 -13.91 3.09 30.00
CA HIS A 109 -15.31 2.65 30.11
C HIS A 109 -15.75 1.77 28.93
N GLY A 110 -14.82 1.42 28.05
CA GLY A 110 -15.00 0.48 26.95
C GLY A 110 -15.18 1.14 25.59
N HIS A 111 -15.05 2.47 25.46
CA HIS A 111 -15.05 3.17 24.18
C HIS A 111 -13.62 3.45 23.74
N VAL A 112 -13.35 3.22 22.45
CA VAL A 112 -12.06 3.52 21.82
C VAL A 112 -12.09 4.95 21.28
N HIS A 113 -11.00 5.69 21.46
CA HIS A 113 -10.77 6.98 20.84
C HIS A 113 -10.49 6.79 19.35
N VAL A 114 -11.38 7.28 18.50
CA VAL A 114 -11.29 7.15 17.04
C VAL A 114 -11.48 8.50 16.38
N THR A 115 -10.79 8.75 15.27
CA THR A 115 -11.02 9.93 14.42
C THR A 115 -12.35 9.80 13.66
N ASP A 116 -13.45 10.23 14.27
CA ASP A 116 -14.82 10.07 13.76
C ASP A 116 -15.37 11.28 12.99
N THR A 117 -14.51 12.27 12.75
CA THR A 117 -14.78 13.46 11.94
C THR A 117 -13.65 13.72 10.97
N ARG A 118 -13.94 14.43 9.87
CA ARG A 118 -12.92 14.85 8.91
C ARG A 118 -11.83 15.69 9.57
N GLU A 119 -12.21 16.63 10.44
CA GLU A 119 -11.27 17.51 11.12
C GLU A 119 -10.31 16.72 12.04
N ALA A 120 -10.81 15.71 12.76
CA ALA A 120 -9.97 14.82 13.57
C ALA A 120 -9.04 13.97 12.70
N PHE A 121 -9.56 13.42 11.61
CA PHE A 121 -8.77 12.64 10.66
C PHE A 121 -7.64 13.47 10.04
N GLU A 122 -7.91 14.68 9.55
CA GLU A 122 -6.88 15.58 8.98
C GLU A 122 -5.81 15.99 10.01
N ALA A 123 -6.20 16.13 11.27
CA ALA A 123 -5.29 16.50 12.36
C ALA A 123 -4.41 15.33 12.85
N ALA A 124 -4.89 14.08 12.71
CA ALA A 124 -4.16 12.89 13.12
C ALA A 124 -3.41 12.19 11.97
N ALA A 125 -3.92 12.25 10.73
CA ALA A 125 -3.32 11.60 9.55
C ALA A 125 -2.18 12.43 8.93
N ARG A 126 -1.22 12.84 9.77
CA ARG A 126 -0.04 13.64 9.39
C ARG A 126 1.18 13.25 10.23
N PRO A 127 2.41 13.46 9.73
CA PRO A 127 3.62 13.08 10.48
C PRO A 127 3.78 13.76 11.83
N ASP A 128 3.20 14.96 11.97
CA ASP A 128 3.19 15.76 13.19
C ASP A 128 1.76 15.75 13.72
N VAL A 129 1.36 14.63 14.33
CA VAL A 129 0.03 14.39 14.90
C VAL A 129 -0.28 15.51 15.88
N ALA A 130 -1.49 16.09 15.80
CA ALA A 130 -1.87 17.10 16.78
C ALA A 130 -2.02 16.45 18.18
N GLU A 131 -1.48 17.10 19.21
CA GLU A 131 -1.40 16.60 20.60
C GLU A 131 -2.75 16.07 21.14
N GLU A 132 -3.87 16.68 20.73
CA GLU A 132 -5.22 16.26 21.14
C GLU A 132 -5.69 14.92 20.53
N TYR A 133 -4.97 14.41 19.53
CA TYR A 133 -5.20 13.11 18.87
C TYR A 133 -4.06 12.11 19.07
N GLU A 134 -3.12 12.38 19.99
CA GLU A 134 -2.31 11.32 20.58
C GLU A 134 -3.23 10.31 21.28
N ASN A 135 -2.87 9.02 21.30
CA ASN A 135 -3.74 7.97 21.84
C ASN A 135 -5.09 7.82 21.12
N TYR A 136 -5.08 7.95 19.78
CA TYR A 136 -6.23 7.64 18.93
C TYR A 136 -5.94 6.49 17.97
N CYS A 137 -6.97 5.69 17.70
CA CYS A 137 -7.02 4.92 16.47
C CYS A 137 -7.46 5.86 15.33
N VAL A 138 -6.59 6.01 14.34
CA VAL A 138 -6.77 6.90 13.19
C VAL A 138 -7.38 6.09 12.05
N GLU A 139 -8.56 6.54 11.60
CA GLU A 139 -9.24 6.06 10.41
C GLU A 139 -9.68 7.25 9.54
N GLY A 140 -9.71 7.02 8.23
CA GLY A 140 -10.28 7.95 7.26
C GLY A 140 -11.52 7.36 6.59
N ARG A 141 -12.33 8.22 5.96
CA ARG A 141 -13.47 7.80 5.15
C ARG A 141 -13.39 8.43 3.78
N MET A 142 -13.82 7.69 2.76
CA MET A 142 -13.89 8.20 1.37
C MET A 142 -14.74 9.47 1.28
N GLU A 143 -15.82 9.57 2.06
CA GLU A 143 -16.71 10.75 2.11
C GLU A 143 -16.05 12.02 2.67
N TRP A 144 -14.87 11.90 3.31
CA TRP A 144 -14.12 13.03 3.87
C TRP A 144 -13.04 13.57 2.92
N LEU A 145 -12.81 12.90 1.78
CA LEU A 145 -11.91 13.37 0.74
C LEU A 145 -12.46 14.65 0.08
N GLU A 146 -11.60 15.32 -0.69
CA GLU A 146 -12.00 16.52 -1.44
C GLU A 146 -13.22 16.21 -2.33
N ASP A 147 -14.28 17.02 -2.20
CA ASP A 147 -15.58 16.84 -2.84
C ASP A 147 -16.29 15.49 -2.57
N GLY A 148 -15.78 14.67 -1.63
CA GLY A 148 -16.29 13.32 -1.34
C GLY A 148 -15.99 12.32 -2.44
N GLU A 149 -15.01 12.59 -3.30
CA GLU A 149 -14.66 11.77 -4.47
C GLU A 149 -13.33 11.02 -4.27
N PRO A 150 -13.16 9.84 -4.88
CA PRO A 150 -11.89 9.12 -4.86
C PRO A 150 -10.74 9.90 -5.52
N VAL A 151 -9.54 9.80 -4.95
CA VAL A 151 -8.34 10.40 -5.53
C VAL A 151 -7.78 9.50 -6.64
N THR A 152 -7.99 9.89 -7.90
CA THR A 152 -7.43 9.14 -9.03
C THR A 152 -5.91 9.32 -9.13
N THR A 153 -5.19 8.27 -9.52
CA THR A 153 -3.72 8.32 -9.70
C THR A 153 -3.32 7.99 -11.13
N THR A 154 -2.56 8.88 -11.78
CA THR A 154 -2.01 8.64 -13.11
C THR A 154 -0.53 8.23 -13.03
N VAL A 155 -0.18 7.09 -13.63
CA VAL A 155 1.19 6.57 -13.70
C VAL A 155 1.59 6.22 -15.13
N GLN A 156 2.90 6.19 -15.37
CA GLN A 156 3.48 5.65 -16.60
C GLN A 156 4.34 4.42 -16.28
N ILE A 157 4.07 3.31 -16.96
CA ILE A 157 4.73 2.01 -16.74
C ILE A 157 5.20 1.47 -18.09
N PRO A 158 6.45 0.99 -18.23
CA PRO A 158 6.95 0.47 -19.50
C PRO A 158 6.08 -0.68 -20.03
N VAL A 159 5.79 -0.65 -21.34
CA VAL A 159 5.05 -1.74 -22.01
C VAL A 159 5.83 -3.06 -21.96
N SER A 160 7.16 -2.96 -22.02
CA SER A 160 8.07 -4.10 -21.90
C SER A 160 9.13 -3.77 -20.85
N PRO A 161 9.15 -4.46 -19.69
CA PRO A 161 10.14 -4.24 -18.65
C PRO A 161 11.57 -4.44 -19.16
N VAL A 162 12.49 -3.58 -18.70
CA VAL A 162 13.91 -3.67 -19.03
C VAL A 162 14.69 -4.05 -17.78
N ARG A 163 15.07 -5.33 -17.70
CA ARG A 163 15.82 -5.88 -16.58
C ARG A 163 17.15 -5.15 -16.38
N GLN A 164 17.46 -4.82 -15.14
CA GLN A 164 18.72 -4.24 -14.69
C GLN A 164 19.62 -5.31 -14.07
N ASP A 165 20.92 -5.02 -14.03
CA ASP A 165 21.91 -5.89 -13.39
C ASP A 165 21.83 -5.82 -11.87
N ASP A 166 21.52 -4.64 -11.32
CA ASP A 166 21.44 -4.36 -9.89
C ASP A 166 20.03 -3.95 -9.48
N ALA A 167 19.63 -4.36 -8.28
CA ALA A 167 18.40 -3.91 -7.63
C ALA A 167 18.44 -2.40 -7.35
N THR A 168 17.31 -1.73 -7.57
CA THR A 168 17.14 -0.29 -7.26
C THR A 168 16.08 -0.10 -6.18
N PRO A 169 16.31 0.73 -5.14
CA PRO A 169 15.30 0.95 -4.12
C PRO A 169 13.99 1.49 -4.70
N ALA A 170 12.87 0.86 -4.36
CA ALA A 170 11.55 1.26 -4.81
C ALA A 170 11.09 2.49 -4.03
N ARG A 171 10.29 3.35 -4.67
CA ARG A 171 9.77 4.60 -4.10
C ARG A 171 8.31 4.76 -4.48
N ALA A 172 7.53 5.38 -3.60
CA ALA A 172 6.10 5.58 -3.83
C ALA A 172 5.81 6.43 -5.10
N PRO A 173 4.75 6.10 -5.87
CA PRO A 173 3.99 4.86 -5.79
C PRO A 173 4.85 3.68 -6.23
N LEU A 174 4.74 2.54 -5.52
CA LEU A 174 5.44 1.31 -5.84
C LEU A 174 4.90 0.63 -7.10
N GLY A 175 3.62 0.87 -7.38
CA GLY A 175 2.87 0.28 -8.49
C GLY A 175 1.39 0.64 -8.40
N VAL A 176 0.58 -0.03 -9.21
CA VAL A 176 -0.88 0.06 -9.17
C VAL A 176 -1.49 -1.33 -9.18
N SER A 177 -2.55 -1.53 -8.41
CA SER A 177 -3.28 -2.79 -8.34
C SER A 177 -4.30 -2.93 -9.46
N PHE A 178 -4.63 -4.17 -9.82
CA PHE A 178 -5.63 -4.46 -10.84
C PHE A 178 -7.06 -4.19 -10.41
N ASN A 179 -7.31 -4.05 -9.10
CA ASN A 179 -8.58 -3.54 -8.58
C ASN A 179 -8.66 -2.00 -8.52
N GLY A 180 -7.60 -1.26 -8.91
CA GLY A 180 -7.72 0.17 -9.21
C GLY A 180 -7.23 1.14 -8.14
N VAL A 181 -6.26 0.73 -7.32
CA VAL A 181 -5.68 1.57 -6.27
C VAL A 181 -4.16 1.67 -6.43
N ARG A 182 -3.58 2.75 -5.90
CA ARG A 182 -2.13 2.91 -5.85
C ARG A 182 -1.54 2.10 -4.70
N ILE A 183 -0.34 1.58 -4.90
CA ILE A 183 0.43 0.90 -3.87
C ILE A 183 1.56 1.84 -3.45
N ASP A 184 1.67 2.15 -2.18
CA ASP A 184 2.68 3.07 -1.66
C ASP A 184 3.77 2.35 -0.87
N ALA A 185 4.82 3.10 -0.53
CA ALA A 185 5.91 2.59 0.29
C ALA A 185 5.43 2.29 1.73
N ALA A 186 6.30 1.67 2.52
CA ALA A 186 6.03 1.40 3.94
C ALA A 186 5.41 2.62 4.66
N ALA A 187 4.34 2.38 5.44
CA ALA A 187 3.77 3.39 6.31
C ALA A 187 4.81 3.83 7.36
N PRO A 188 4.79 5.08 7.83
CA PRO A 188 5.79 5.59 8.78
C PRO A 188 5.50 5.11 10.21
N VAL A 189 5.61 3.79 10.45
CA VAL A 189 5.27 3.14 11.73
C VAL A 189 5.97 3.80 12.91
N ASP A 190 7.26 4.14 12.79
CA ASP A 190 8.00 4.83 13.86
C ASP A 190 7.34 6.15 14.30
N ALA A 191 6.79 6.91 13.34
CA ALA A 191 6.10 8.16 13.64
C ALA A 191 4.71 7.91 14.25
N ILE A 192 4.00 6.89 13.75
CA ILE A 192 2.67 6.50 14.22
C ILE A 192 2.73 6.02 15.68
N LEU A 193 3.66 5.11 15.99
CA LEU A 193 3.89 4.61 17.35
C LEU A 193 4.46 5.70 18.26
N GLY A 194 5.30 6.60 17.73
CA GLY A 194 5.85 7.71 18.49
C GLY A 194 4.83 8.75 18.95
N ALA A 195 3.64 8.79 18.33
CA ALA A 195 2.49 9.61 18.74
C ALA A 195 1.43 8.80 19.53
N HIS A 196 1.75 7.56 19.93
CA HIS A 196 0.81 6.63 20.56
C HIS A 196 -0.47 6.46 19.73
N THR A 197 -0.36 6.42 18.40
CA THR A 197 -1.51 6.25 17.50
C THR A 197 -1.46 4.91 16.78
N ILE A 198 -2.61 4.48 16.28
CA ILE A 198 -2.72 3.33 15.37
C ILE A 198 -3.37 3.82 14.08
N ALA A 199 -2.67 3.78 12.95
CA ALA A 199 -3.27 4.07 11.65
C ALA A 199 -3.81 2.77 11.05
N ALA A 200 -5.07 2.44 11.36
CA ALA A 200 -5.63 1.15 11.01
C ALA A 200 -5.79 1.00 9.49
N PHE A 201 -5.39 -0.16 8.98
CA PHE A 201 -5.68 -0.61 7.62
C PHE A 201 -6.96 -1.43 7.62
N ASP A 202 -7.62 -1.55 6.46
CA ASP A 202 -8.64 -2.57 6.27
C ASP A 202 -8.00 -3.95 6.08
N ASP A 203 -8.83 -4.98 6.06
CA ASP A 203 -8.39 -6.37 5.86
C ASP A 203 -7.68 -6.61 4.52
N CYS A 204 -7.82 -5.68 3.57
CA CYS A 204 -7.15 -5.69 2.27
C CYS A 204 -5.80 -4.95 2.27
N GLY A 205 -5.34 -4.46 3.43
CA GLY A 205 -4.02 -3.85 3.60
C GLY A 205 -3.93 -2.41 3.10
N GLY A 206 -5.07 -1.73 2.94
CA GLY A 206 -5.14 -0.33 2.55
C GLY A 206 -5.86 0.55 3.57
N HIS A 207 -5.70 1.86 3.41
CA HIS A 207 -6.37 2.86 4.23
C HIS A 207 -6.55 4.18 3.46
N VAL A 208 -7.30 5.11 4.03
CA VAL A 208 -7.53 6.43 3.45
C VAL A 208 -6.55 7.45 4.04
N ASN A 209 -5.87 8.21 3.20
CA ASN A 209 -5.19 9.46 3.58
C ASN A 209 -5.95 10.68 3.03
N PRO A 210 -5.97 11.84 3.72
CA PRO A 210 -6.65 13.04 3.23
C PRO A 210 -6.23 13.51 1.83
N PHE A 211 -4.98 13.28 1.44
CA PHE A 211 -4.39 13.78 0.18
C PHE A 211 -4.23 12.69 -0.86
N GLU A 212 -3.74 11.51 -0.49
CA GLU A 212 -3.54 10.40 -1.43
C GLU A 212 -4.80 9.57 -1.70
N GLY A 213 -5.86 9.74 -0.90
CA GLY A 213 -7.05 8.90 -0.96
C GLY A 213 -6.79 7.49 -0.43
N TYR A 214 -7.58 6.53 -0.90
CA TYR A 214 -7.35 5.13 -0.55
C TYR A 214 -6.10 4.58 -1.26
N HIS A 215 -5.19 3.97 -0.49
CA HIS A 215 -3.96 3.36 -1.00
C HIS A 215 -3.54 2.18 -0.14
N MET A 216 -2.77 1.27 -0.74
CA MET A 216 -2.33 0.03 -0.10
C MET A 216 -0.89 0.11 0.37
N HIS A 217 -0.62 -0.53 1.51
CA HIS A 217 0.72 -0.75 2.06
C HIS A 217 1.10 -2.23 2.13
N ALA A 218 0.12 -3.13 2.14
CA ALA A 218 0.31 -4.57 2.21
C ALA A 218 -0.61 -5.31 1.23
N ALA A 219 -0.29 -6.57 0.96
CA ALA A 219 -1.13 -7.48 0.18
C ALA A 219 -1.55 -8.65 1.08
N THR A 220 -2.85 -8.81 1.31
CA THR A 220 -3.41 -9.73 2.30
C THR A 220 -4.37 -10.77 1.69
N GLY A 221 -4.34 -10.94 0.36
CA GLY A 221 -5.24 -11.83 -0.37
C GLY A 221 -6.47 -11.14 -0.97
N CYS A 222 -6.36 -9.84 -1.26
CA CYS A 222 -7.37 -9.07 -1.97
C CYS A 222 -6.84 -8.60 -3.34
N GLY A 223 -7.70 -8.60 -4.35
CA GLY A 223 -7.39 -8.05 -5.66
C GLY A 223 -6.65 -8.97 -6.63
N GLU A 224 -6.34 -10.21 -6.25
CA GLU A 224 -5.72 -11.20 -7.15
C GLU A 224 -6.62 -11.51 -8.36
N VAL A 225 -6.00 -11.63 -9.54
CA VAL A 225 -6.69 -11.84 -10.80
C VAL A 225 -6.25 -13.14 -11.45
N GLY A 226 -7.20 -14.05 -11.65
CA GLY A 226 -6.98 -15.32 -12.32
C GLY A 226 -6.60 -16.46 -11.37
N GLU A 227 -6.13 -17.55 -11.95
CA GLU A 227 -5.61 -18.72 -11.23
C GLU A 227 -4.09 -18.77 -11.40
N ALA A 228 -3.40 -19.29 -10.40
CA ALA A 228 -1.95 -19.48 -10.43
C ALA A 228 -1.57 -20.97 -10.44
N PRO A 229 -0.49 -21.37 -11.14
CA PRO A 229 0.09 -22.69 -11.06
C PRO A 229 0.49 -23.09 -9.64
N ASP A 230 0.65 -24.40 -9.40
CA ASP A 230 1.16 -24.90 -8.12
C ASP A 230 2.50 -24.27 -7.76
N GLY A 231 2.57 -23.68 -6.56
CA GLY A 231 3.75 -22.97 -6.06
C GLY A 231 3.74 -21.47 -6.38
N GLU A 232 2.89 -21.00 -7.28
CA GLU A 232 2.77 -19.58 -7.60
C GLU A 232 1.52 -18.96 -6.94
N THR A 233 1.52 -17.64 -6.80
CA THR A 233 0.34 -16.86 -6.43
C THR A 233 -0.17 -16.07 -7.61
N ALA A 234 -1.45 -15.68 -7.60
CA ALA A 234 -2.02 -14.92 -8.69
C ALA A 234 -1.53 -13.45 -8.65
N PRO A 235 -1.39 -12.79 -9.80
CA PRO A 235 -1.02 -11.38 -9.87
C PRO A 235 -2.16 -10.50 -9.36
N PHE A 236 -1.84 -9.50 -8.55
CA PHE A 236 -2.81 -8.50 -8.09
C PHE A 236 -2.43 -7.07 -8.51
N ALA A 237 -1.19 -6.86 -8.97
CA ALA A 237 -0.69 -5.54 -9.33
C ALA A 237 0.43 -5.57 -10.38
N VAL A 238 0.82 -4.38 -10.80
CA VAL A 238 2.00 -4.13 -11.64
C VAL A 238 2.90 -3.08 -10.97
N ALA A 239 4.19 -3.37 -10.92
CA ALA A 239 5.22 -2.47 -10.40
C ALA A 239 5.56 -1.35 -11.39
N MET A 240 6.16 -0.25 -10.90
CA MET A 240 6.53 0.89 -11.76
C MET A 240 7.58 0.57 -12.84
N ASP A 241 8.31 -0.54 -12.70
CA ASP A 241 9.25 -1.04 -13.72
C ASP A 241 8.59 -2.02 -14.73
N GLY A 242 7.28 -2.25 -14.59
CA GLY A 242 6.42 -3.02 -15.48
C GLY A 242 6.35 -4.52 -15.21
N TYR A 243 7.05 -5.03 -14.21
CA TYR A 243 6.89 -6.43 -13.79
C TYR A 243 5.63 -6.61 -12.95
N LEU A 244 5.01 -7.79 -13.03
CA LEU A 244 3.86 -8.13 -12.21
C LEU A 244 4.25 -8.29 -10.74
N ILE A 245 3.31 -7.96 -9.86
CA ILE A 245 3.37 -8.26 -8.44
C ILE A 245 2.28 -9.28 -8.13
N HIS A 246 2.73 -10.43 -7.66
CA HIS A 246 1.90 -11.56 -7.26
C HIS A 246 1.65 -11.51 -5.75
N GLY A 247 0.59 -12.18 -5.30
CA GLY A 247 0.26 -12.29 -3.88
C GLY A 247 1.42 -12.86 -3.04
N VAL A 248 1.29 -12.75 -1.72
CA VAL A 248 2.30 -13.27 -0.78
C VAL A 248 2.43 -14.77 -0.93
N LEU A 249 3.65 -15.28 -1.09
CA LEU A 249 3.89 -16.71 -1.07
C LEU A 249 3.69 -17.28 0.33
N ASP A 250 2.88 -18.33 0.43
CA ASP A 250 2.77 -19.08 1.66
C ASP A 250 4.08 -19.78 2.00
N SER A 251 4.35 -19.97 3.30
CA SER A 251 5.58 -20.62 3.78
C SER A 251 5.82 -22.02 3.20
N GLU A 252 4.74 -22.72 2.82
CA GLU A 252 4.81 -24.02 2.16
C GLU A 252 5.25 -23.95 0.69
N ASP A 253 5.04 -22.80 0.03
CA ASP A 253 5.31 -22.57 -1.38
C ASP A 253 6.68 -21.93 -1.62
N ILE A 254 7.24 -21.21 -0.64
CA ILE A 254 8.62 -20.68 -0.70
C ILE A 254 9.62 -21.79 -1.07
N GLY A 255 9.43 -23.01 -0.57
CA GLY A 255 10.29 -24.15 -0.91
C GLY A 255 10.08 -24.74 -2.31
N LYS A 256 8.98 -24.37 -3.01
CA LYS A 256 8.59 -24.87 -4.33
C LYS A 256 9.01 -23.93 -5.47
N VAL A 257 9.01 -22.62 -5.23
CA VAL A 257 9.35 -21.57 -6.23
C VAL A 257 10.84 -21.39 -6.49
N GLY A 258 11.69 -22.04 -5.70
CA GLY A 258 13.14 -21.84 -5.73
C GLY A 258 13.57 -20.56 -5.01
N ASP A 259 14.82 -20.14 -5.22
CA ASP A 259 15.36 -18.96 -4.53
C ASP A 259 14.78 -17.67 -5.13
N LEU A 260 14.11 -16.88 -4.28
CA LEU A 260 13.73 -15.51 -4.58
C LEU A 260 14.98 -14.61 -4.51
N ASP A 261 15.02 -13.58 -5.36
CA ASP A 261 16.06 -12.57 -5.32
C ASP A 261 15.85 -11.53 -4.21
N ALA A 262 16.76 -10.54 -4.14
CA ALA A 262 16.73 -9.51 -3.10
C ALA A 262 15.47 -8.62 -3.14
N CYS A 263 14.72 -8.59 -4.25
CA CYS A 263 13.47 -7.86 -4.40
C CYS A 263 12.24 -8.76 -4.28
N ASN A 264 12.42 -9.97 -3.74
CA ASN A 264 11.36 -10.96 -3.58
C ASN A 264 10.77 -11.43 -4.92
N GLY A 265 11.58 -11.44 -5.98
CA GLY A 265 11.17 -11.87 -7.31
C GLY A 265 11.95 -13.06 -7.83
N HIS A 266 11.40 -13.70 -8.87
CA HIS A 266 12.04 -14.80 -9.58
C HIS A 266 11.51 -14.90 -11.02
N THR A 267 12.04 -15.85 -11.80
CA THR A 267 11.64 -16.04 -13.21
C THR A 267 11.03 -17.43 -13.41
N THR A 268 9.84 -17.47 -14.00
CA THR A 268 9.21 -18.71 -14.47
C THR A 268 9.03 -18.71 -15.98
N GLY A 269 8.73 -19.88 -16.56
CA GLY A 269 8.43 -19.99 -17.99
C GLY A 269 7.07 -19.38 -18.38
N GLU A 270 6.14 -19.27 -17.43
CA GLU A 270 4.77 -18.80 -17.66
C GLU A 270 4.64 -17.29 -17.50
N TYR A 271 5.17 -16.73 -16.40
CA TYR A 271 5.05 -15.31 -16.10
C TYR A 271 6.30 -14.49 -16.49
N GLY A 272 7.40 -15.17 -16.83
CA GLY A 272 8.70 -14.50 -16.91
C GLY A 272 9.14 -14.04 -15.52
N TYR A 273 9.92 -12.96 -15.46
CA TYR A 273 10.31 -12.37 -14.19
C TYR A 273 9.14 -11.63 -13.57
N HIS A 274 8.89 -11.86 -12.28
CA HIS A 274 7.83 -11.20 -11.50
C HIS A 274 8.21 -11.18 -10.02
N TYR A 275 7.54 -10.32 -9.26
CA TYR A 275 7.70 -10.22 -7.81
C TYR A 275 6.58 -10.96 -7.10
N HIS A 276 6.84 -11.42 -5.89
CA HIS A 276 5.81 -11.67 -4.89
C HIS A 276 5.79 -10.53 -3.89
N ALA A 277 4.60 -10.14 -3.44
CA ALA A 277 4.45 -9.25 -2.32
C ALA A 277 5.15 -9.83 -1.08
N ARG A 278 5.75 -8.95 -0.28
CA ARG A 278 6.29 -9.32 1.02
C ARG A 278 5.15 -9.62 1.99
N SER A 279 5.43 -10.43 3.01
CA SER A 279 4.47 -10.70 4.08
C SER A 279 3.96 -9.39 4.70
N PRO A 280 2.65 -9.27 5.00
CA PRO A 280 2.02 -7.99 5.39
C PRO A 280 2.66 -7.33 6.62
N GLU A 281 3.07 -8.13 7.61
CA GLU A 281 3.70 -7.67 8.85
C GLU A 281 4.95 -6.82 8.59
N LEU A 282 5.61 -7.01 7.45
CA LEU A 282 6.85 -6.35 7.09
C LEU A 282 6.67 -4.93 6.54
N ASN A 283 5.44 -4.41 6.51
CA ASN A 283 5.09 -3.04 6.12
C ASN A 283 5.68 -2.60 4.78
N GLY A 284 5.03 -3.00 3.70
CA GLY A 284 5.40 -2.61 2.35
C GLY A 284 5.42 -3.79 1.40
N VAL A 285 4.61 -3.68 0.34
CA VAL A 285 4.47 -4.69 -0.72
C VAL A 285 5.81 -5.05 -1.38
N LEU A 286 6.65 -4.05 -1.69
CA LEU A 286 7.98 -4.20 -2.29
C LEU A 286 8.98 -3.23 -1.68
N THR A 287 10.27 -3.57 -1.76
CA THR A 287 11.39 -2.72 -1.30
C THR A 287 12.32 -2.28 -2.44
N CYS A 288 12.35 -3.01 -3.56
CA CYS A 288 13.20 -2.70 -4.70
C CYS A 288 12.61 -3.18 -6.03
N TYR A 289 13.21 -2.68 -7.11
CA TYR A 289 12.94 -3.05 -8.49
C TYR A 289 14.19 -3.64 -9.15
N MET A 290 13.97 -4.68 -9.95
CA MET A 290 14.93 -5.30 -10.87
C MET A 290 14.76 -4.82 -12.32
N GLY A 291 13.79 -3.95 -12.62
CA GLY A 291 13.64 -3.30 -13.92
C GLY A 291 13.91 -1.79 -13.89
N ALA A 292 14.10 -1.20 -15.07
CA ALA A 292 14.17 0.26 -15.21
C ALA A 292 12.77 0.89 -15.15
N THR A 293 12.64 1.96 -14.36
CA THR A 293 11.41 2.75 -14.26
C THR A 293 11.42 3.93 -15.23
N VAL A 294 10.29 4.61 -15.42
CA VAL A 294 10.23 5.84 -16.22
C VAL A 294 11.10 6.93 -15.60
N LYS A 295 11.98 7.54 -16.40
CA LYS A 295 12.91 8.58 -15.97
C LYS A 295 12.17 9.86 -15.58
N GLY A 296 12.43 10.34 -14.36
CA GLY A 296 11.75 11.53 -13.83
C GLY A 296 10.27 11.31 -13.54
N GLY A 297 9.77 10.08 -13.70
CA GLY A 297 8.46 9.67 -13.23
C GLY A 297 8.46 9.44 -11.71
N PRO A 298 7.26 9.35 -11.11
CA PRO A 298 7.10 8.86 -9.74
C PRO A 298 7.80 7.50 -9.58
N GLY A 299 8.41 7.23 -8.44
CA GLY A 299 9.11 5.97 -8.19
C GLY A 299 10.55 5.85 -8.74
N GLY A 300 11.01 6.75 -9.61
CA GLY A 300 12.35 6.68 -10.21
C GLY A 300 13.51 7.20 -9.33
N PRO A 301 14.77 6.79 -9.59
CA PRO A 301 15.95 7.42 -9.00
C PRO A 301 16.00 8.92 -9.36
N PRO A 302 16.52 9.81 -8.48
CA PRO A 302 16.63 11.22 -8.82
C PRO A 302 17.49 11.38 -10.07
N GLY A 303 16.99 12.10 -11.07
CA GLY A 303 17.78 12.47 -12.23
C GLY A 303 19.05 13.18 -11.79
N ARG A 304 20.22 12.76 -12.27
CA ARG A 304 21.47 13.49 -12.07
C ARG A 304 21.39 14.85 -12.78
N GLY A 305 20.92 15.89 -12.09
CA GLY A 305 20.98 17.27 -12.58
C GLY A 305 20.22 18.30 -11.74
N GLY A 306 20.95 19.14 -11.00
CA GLY A 306 20.48 20.42 -10.46
C GLY A 306 20.55 20.54 -8.93
N PRO A 307 21.07 21.65 -8.36
CA PRO A 307 21.34 21.76 -6.92
C PRO A 307 20.03 21.77 -6.13
N GLY A 308 19.86 20.78 -5.26
CA GLY A 308 18.75 20.72 -4.31
C GLY A 308 18.71 21.95 -3.43
N GLY A 309 17.54 22.60 -3.39
CA GLY A 309 17.25 23.62 -2.39
C GLY A 309 17.25 23.00 -0.99
N PRO A 310 17.63 23.75 0.05
CA PRO A 310 17.58 23.24 1.42
C PRO A 310 16.13 22.93 1.83
N PRO A 311 15.93 22.00 2.79
CA PRO A 311 14.62 21.78 3.39
C PRO A 311 14.10 23.09 4.04
N PRO A 312 12.77 23.36 4.03
CA PRO A 312 12.20 24.43 4.83
C PRO A 312 12.50 24.19 6.30
N GLY A 313 13.03 25.22 6.97
CA GLY A 313 13.68 25.12 8.27
C GLY A 313 12.72 24.85 9.43
N GLY A 314 13.16 23.98 10.32
CA GLY A 314 12.69 23.96 11.71
C GLY A 314 13.24 25.18 12.44
N GLU A 315 12.36 26.08 12.84
CA GLU A 315 12.68 27.10 13.84
C GLU A 315 12.72 26.39 15.20
N GLY A 316 13.93 26.11 15.68
CA GLY A 316 14.15 25.67 17.05
C GLY A 316 13.72 26.75 18.07
N PRO A 317 13.30 26.36 19.28
CA PRO A 317 12.81 27.31 20.28
C PRO A 317 13.91 28.27 20.73
N PRO A 318 13.57 29.54 21.06
CA PRO A 318 14.54 30.54 21.50
C PRO A 318 15.18 30.16 22.84
N PRO A 319 16.44 30.54 23.09
CA PRO A 319 17.16 30.19 24.31
C PRO A 319 16.56 30.90 25.54
N HIS A 320 16.41 30.15 26.62
CA HIS A 320 16.11 30.67 27.95
C HIS A 320 17.30 31.47 28.49
N ASP A 321 17.10 32.78 28.69
CA ASP A 321 18.03 33.59 29.48
C ASP A 321 17.83 33.30 30.98
N HIS A 322 18.87 32.77 31.60
CA HIS A 322 19.01 32.72 33.05
C HIS A 322 19.37 34.09 33.60
N ASN A 323 18.57 34.59 34.55
CA ASN A 323 19.03 35.50 35.59
C ASN A 323 18.30 35.21 36.91
#